data_AF-A0A6S7J501-F1
#
_entry.id   AF-A0A6S7J501-F1
#
_cell.length_a   1.000
_cell.length_b   1.000
_cell.length_c   1.000
_cell.angle_alpha   90.00
_cell.angle_beta   90.00
_cell.angle_gamma   90.00
#
_symmetry.space_group_name_H-M   'P 1'
#
loop_
_entity.id
_entity.type
_entity.pdbx_description
1 polymer ?
#
loop_
_entity_poly.entity_id
_entity_poly.type
_entity_poly.pdbx_seq_one_letter_code
_entity_poly.pdbx_strand_id
1 'polypeptide(L)'
;MSDKGEPVYAAARNPKFEQLRSDHETFLRTFEKPTQIYRFLRTRNIITPIFLHRNLSYMRHRRTRNNKEQRAKFKVDDLLAKCERENAENSPHGSEKNGYLNLTFKGFFRGSVQGEVPTPSSENLADQNLVPAEVFIVKICHKRRKDNSPPIIQERVGRCLVAHNPCTDQEPLLESCSVSIPRSFFNPKTNRNVRSFILTLEVSIPLVETTKKKKRKKSDAKPEQK
;
A
#
# COMPACT_ATOMS: atom_id res chain seq x y z
N MET A 1 -13.13 64.97 73.08
CA MET A 1 -13.09 65.18 71.61
C MET A 1 -12.47 63.94 71.03
N SER A 2 -13.28 63.08 70.42
CA SER A 2 -12.86 61.76 69.94
C SER A 2 -12.42 61.88 68.48
N ASP A 3 -11.16 61.50 68.25
CA ASP A 3 -10.52 61.42 66.95
C ASP A 3 -11.12 60.26 66.14
N LYS A 4 -11.72 60.56 64.99
CA LYS A 4 -12.27 59.57 64.06
C LYS A 4 -11.21 59.30 62.99
N GLY A 5 -10.47 58.20 63.14
CA GLY A 5 -9.62 57.66 62.07
C GLY A 5 -10.47 57.14 60.92
N GLU A 6 -10.29 57.70 59.73
CA GLU A 6 -10.78 57.13 58.47
C GLU A 6 -9.93 55.90 58.07
N PRO A 7 -10.55 54.82 57.56
CA PRO A 7 -9.81 53.73 56.96
C PRO A 7 -9.32 54.13 55.57
N VAL A 8 -8.00 54.18 55.40
CA VAL A 8 -7.32 54.32 54.12
C VAL A 8 -7.67 53.11 53.25
N TYR A 9 -8.45 53.32 52.18
CA TYR A 9 -8.67 52.32 51.15
C TYR A 9 -7.34 51.96 50.50
N ALA A 10 -6.84 50.75 50.77
CA ALA A 10 -5.68 50.20 50.10
C ALA A 10 -5.98 50.07 48.61
N ALA A 11 -5.40 50.97 47.81
CA ALA A 11 -5.45 50.92 46.37
C ALA A 11 -4.97 49.54 45.88
N ALA A 12 -5.81 48.89 45.08
CA ALA A 12 -5.51 47.64 44.40
C ALA A 12 -4.18 47.79 43.64
N ARG A 13 -3.11 47.18 44.15
CA ARG A 13 -1.84 47.13 43.44
C ARG A 13 -2.04 46.30 42.18
N ASN A 14 -1.75 46.90 41.03
CA ASN A 14 -1.74 46.21 39.74
C ASN A 14 -0.96 44.90 39.88
N PRO A 15 -1.56 43.73 39.55
CA PRO A 15 -0.84 42.46 39.62
C PRO A 15 0.43 42.57 38.77
N LYS A 16 1.57 42.16 39.33
CA LYS A 16 2.84 42.17 38.60
C LYS A 16 2.64 41.38 37.32
N PHE A 17 3.04 41.93 36.18
CA PHE A 17 2.80 41.36 34.83
C PHE A 17 3.08 39.84 34.73
N GLU A 18 4.09 39.35 35.45
CA GLU A 18 4.45 37.93 35.55
C GLU A 18 3.37 37.07 36.22
N GLN A 19 2.69 37.57 37.24
CA GLN A 19 1.59 36.86 37.90
C GLN A 19 0.38 36.76 36.97
N LEU A 20 0.04 37.85 36.27
CA LEU A 20 -1.04 37.83 35.29
C LEU A 20 -0.74 36.88 34.12
N ARG A 21 0.53 36.82 33.70
CA ARG A 21 1.01 35.84 32.71
C ARG A 21 0.91 34.41 33.22
N SER A 22 1.36 34.15 34.45
CA SER A 22 1.31 32.82 35.08
C SER A 22 -0.14 32.33 35.29
N ASP A 23 -1.04 33.20 35.74
CA ASP A 23 -2.46 32.90 35.89
C ASP A 23 -3.11 32.61 34.54
N HIS A 24 -2.74 33.36 33.49
CA HIS A 24 -3.20 33.10 32.13
C HIS A 24 -2.70 31.75 31.58
N GLU A 25 -1.41 31.42 31.75
CA GLU A 25 -0.86 30.13 31.34
C GLU A 25 -1.49 28.98 32.14
N THR A 26 -1.76 29.17 33.43
CA THR A 26 -2.46 28.19 34.28
C THR A 26 -3.90 27.97 33.82
N PHE A 27 -4.60 29.05 33.47
CA PHE A 27 -5.93 28.98 32.88
C PHE A 27 -5.90 28.18 31.57
N LEU A 28 -5.00 28.49 30.64
CA LEU A 28 -4.90 27.77 29.36
C LEU A 28 -4.61 26.27 29.56
N ARG A 29 -3.67 25.92 30.43
CA ARG A 29 -3.36 24.51 30.75
C ARG A 29 -4.56 23.76 31.32
N THR A 30 -5.41 24.44 32.09
CA THR A 30 -6.62 23.85 32.68
C THR A 30 -7.60 23.38 31.60
N PHE A 31 -7.78 24.14 30.51
CA PHE A 31 -8.66 23.77 29.40
C PHE A 31 -7.98 22.93 28.32
N GLU A 32 -6.66 23.03 28.20
CA GLU A 32 -5.89 22.34 27.18
C GLU A 32 -6.06 20.82 27.30
N LYS A 33 -5.84 20.25 28.49
CA LYS A 33 -5.88 18.79 28.68
C LYS A 33 -7.27 18.18 28.42
N PRO A 34 -8.39 18.69 28.98
CA PRO A 34 -9.72 18.19 28.66
C PRO A 34 -10.06 18.36 27.17
N THR A 35 -9.70 19.49 26.56
CA THR A 35 -9.98 19.76 25.15
C THR A 35 -9.24 18.77 24.24
N GLN A 36 -7.97 18.50 24.53
CA GLN A 36 -7.19 17.50 23.79
C GLN A 36 -7.81 16.10 23.92
N ILE A 37 -8.25 15.70 25.11
CA ILE A 37 -8.94 14.42 25.34
C ILE A 37 -10.20 14.31 24.47
N TYR A 38 -11.07 15.32 24.46
CA TYR A 38 -12.30 15.28 23.67
C TYR A 38 -12.04 15.34 22.16
N ARG A 39 -11.01 16.06 21.71
CA ARG A 39 -10.58 16.05 20.29
C ARG A 39 -10.13 14.67 19.86
N PHE A 40 -9.33 13.99 20.69
CA PHE A 40 -8.93 12.60 20.45
C PHE A 40 -10.14 11.66 20.44
N LEU A 41 -11.01 11.74 21.44
CA LEU A 41 -12.20 10.90 21.54
C LEU A 41 -13.18 11.13 20.38
N ARG A 42 -13.28 12.35 19.84
CA ARG A 42 -14.09 12.62 18.64
C ARG A 42 -13.64 11.75 17.48
N THR A 43 -12.35 11.75 17.14
CA THR A 43 -11.81 10.94 16.04
C THR A 43 -11.94 9.45 16.34
N ARG A 44 -11.61 9.03 17.57
CA ARG A 44 -11.73 7.63 18.00
C ARG A 44 -13.17 7.10 17.92
N ASN A 45 -14.14 7.86 18.43
CA ASN A 45 -15.53 7.42 18.53
C ASN A 45 -16.27 7.46 17.18
N ILE A 46 -15.76 8.19 16.18
CA ILE A 46 -16.25 8.10 14.80
C ILE A 46 -15.94 6.72 14.21
N ILE A 47 -14.79 6.13 14.53
CA ILE A 47 -14.36 4.82 14.01
C ILE A 47 -14.85 3.68 14.91
N THR A 48 -14.68 3.86 16.22
CA THR A 48 -14.99 2.88 17.27
C THR A 48 -15.99 3.48 18.27
N PRO A 49 -17.28 3.56 17.92
CA PRO A 49 -18.28 4.17 18.77
C PRO A 49 -18.49 3.37 20.07
N ILE A 50 -18.61 4.07 21.20
CA ILE A 50 -18.97 3.46 22.50
C ILE A 50 -20.45 3.08 22.50
N PHE A 51 -21.30 3.97 21.97
CA PHE A 51 -22.72 3.74 21.75
C PHE A 51 -23.18 4.55 20.52
N LEU A 52 -24.33 4.20 19.99
CA LEU A 52 -24.90 4.90 18.84
C LEU A 52 -25.74 6.09 19.30
N HIS A 53 -25.41 7.31 18.84
CA HIS A 53 -26.15 8.52 19.22
C HIS A 53 -27.66 8.47 18.90
N ARG A 54 -28.08 7.75 17.85
CA ARG A 54 -29.51 7.55 17.50
C ARG A 54 -30.33 6.75 18.53
N ASN A 55 -29.65 6.13 19.50
CA ASN A 55 -30.29 5.40 20.59
C ASN A 55 -30.53 6.28 21.83
N LEU A 56 -29.93 7.47 21.90
CA LEU A 56 -30.12 8.38 23.03
C LEU A 56 -31.52 9.02 22.99
N SER A 57 -32.21 9.00 24.13
CA SER A 57 -33.56 9.55 24.27
C SER A 57 -33.65 11.02 23.86
N TYR A 58 -32.61 11.82 24.13
CA TYR A 58 -32.55 13.24 23.77
C TYR A 58 -32.08 13.51 22.32
N MET A 59 -31.62 12.50 21.60
CA MET A 59 -31.20 12.60 20.18
C MET A 59 -32.12 11.81 19.23
N ARG A 60 -33.42 11.70 19.55
CA ARG A 60 -34.41 10.96 18.73
C ARG A 60 -34.50 11.46 17.28
N HIS A 61 -34.26 12.75 17.04
CA HIS A 61 -34.24 13.33 15.70
C HIS A 61 -33.22 12.67 14.75
N ARG A 62 -32.17 12.01 15.29
CA ARG A 62 -31.20 11.25 14.49
C ARG A 62 -31.71 9.88 14.05
N ARG A 63 -32.86 9.43 14.55
CA ARG A 63 -33.48 8.15 14.20
C ARG A 63 -34.44 8.37 13.03
N THR A 64 -33.98 8.11 11.81
CA THR A 64 -34.77 8.35 10.59
C THR A 64 -35.75 7.24 10.23
N ARG A 65 -35.54 6.01 10.69
CA ARG A 65 -36.28 4.83 10.21
C ARG A 65 -37.23 4.27 11.27
N ASN A 66 -38.53 4.19 10.96
CA ASN A 66 -39.52 3.44 11.72
C ASN A 66 -39.75 2.07 11.06
N ASN A 67 -39.35 0.99 11.73
CA ASN A 67 -39.36 -0.37 11.18
C ASN A 67 -40.37 -1.31 11.85
N LYS A 68 -41.36 -0.77 12.56
CA LYS A 68 -42.29 -1.60 13.35
C LYS A 68 -43.02 -2.63 12.48
N GLU A 69 -43.59 -2.20 11.36
CA GLU A 69 -44.33 -3.08 10.45
C GLU A 69 -43.44 -4.07 9.70
N GLN A 70 -42.29 -3.59 9.19
CA GLN A 70 -41.33 -4.45 8.48
C GLN A 70 -40.79 -5.55 9.40
N ARG A 71 -40.51 -5.23 10.68
CA ARG A 71 -40.06 -6.23 11.67
C ARG A 71 -41.16 -7.22 12.04
N ALA A 72 -42.41 -6.78 12.13
CA ALA A 72 -43.53 -7.65 12.44
C ALA A 72 -43.77 -8.71 11.35
N LYS A 73 -43.58 -8.32 10.08
CA LYS A 73 -43.78 -9.20 8.92
C LYS A 73 -42.53 -10.00 8.52
N PHE A 74 -41.35 -9.66 9.05
CA PHE A 74 -40.08 -10.29 8.67
C PHE A 74 -39.99 -11.73 9.15
N LYS A 75 -39.67 -12.65 8.23
CA LYS A 75 -39.34 -14.05 8.51
C LYS A 75 -37.90 -14.31 8.12
N VAL A 76 -37.14 -14.95 9.01
CA VAL A 76 -35.73 -15.27 8.79
C VAL A 76 -35.58 -16.34 7.70
N ASP A 77 -36.54 -17.24 7.60
CA ASP A 77 -36.53 -18.36 6.65
C ASP A 77 -36.53 -17.89 5.18
N ASP A 78 -37.16 -16.74 4.92
CA ASP A 78 -37.21 -16.13 3.57
C ASP A 78 -35.85 -15.58 3.10
N LEU A 79 -34.86 -15.47 3.99
CA LEU A 79 -33.55 -14.89 3.66
C LEU A 79 -32.78 -15.72 2.63
N LEU A 80 -32.82 -17.05 2.73
CA LEU A 80 -32.10 -17.93 1.81
C LEU A 80 -32.60 -17.72 0.38
N ALA A 81 -33.92 -17.82 0.19
CA ALA A 81 -34.56 -17.63 -1.10
C ALA A 81 -34.27 -16.23 -1.67
N LYS A 82 -34.22 -15.21 -0.82
CA LYS A 82 -33.84 -13.85 -1.26
C LYS A 82 -32.40 -13.79 -1.75
N CYS A 83 -31.45 -14.36 -1.00
CA CYS A 83 -30.03 -14.38 -1.37
C CYS A 83 -29.78 -15.19 -2.65
N GLU A 84 -30.48 -16.31 -2.83
CA GLU A 84 -30.35 -17.14 -4.04
C GLU A 84 -30.83 -16.41 -5.30
N ARG A 85 -31.95 -15.68 -5.22
CA ARG A 85 -32.42 -14.86 -6.35
C ARG A 85 -31.42 -13.76 -6.72
N GLU A 86 -30.92 -13.02 -5.72
CA GLU A 86 -29.92 -11.97 -5.94
C GLU A 86 -28.63 -12.54 -6.54
N ASN A 87 -28.20 -13.72 -6.09
CA ASN A 87 -27.01 -14.38 -6.61
C ASN A 87 -27.23 -14.95 -8.04
N ALA A 88 -28.44 -15.38 -8.39
CA ALA A 88 -28.78 -15.83 -9.73
C ALA A 88 -28.81 -14.66 -10.74
N GLU A 89 -29.35 -13.51 -10.33
CA GLU A 89 -29.36 -12.27 -11.12
C GLU A 89 -27.95 -11.69 -11.29
N ASN A 90 -27.13 -11.72 -10.24
CA ASN A 90 -25.75 -11.22 -10.27
C ASN A 90 -24.72 -12.24 -10.77
N SER A 91 -25.11 -13.49 -11.01
CA SER A 91 -24.19 -14.49 -11.56
C SER A 91 -23.85 -14.08 -12.99
N PRO A 92 -22.59 -13.76 -13.31
CA PRO A 92 -22.21 -13.49 -14.68
C PRO A 92 -22.59 -14.72 -15.50
N HIS A 93 -23.53 -14.53 -16.44
CA HIS A 93 -23.98 -15.56 -17.35
C HIS A 93 -22.74 -16.25 -17.96
N GLY A 94 -22.59 -17.56 -17.70
CA GLY A 94 -21.77 -18.45 -18.51
C GLY A 94 -20.27 -18.15 -18.68
N SER A 95 -19.60 -17.40 -17.80
CA SER A 95 -18.15 -17.13 -17.96
C SER A 95 -17.30 -18.35 -17.57
N GLU A 96 -17.12 -19.22 -18.57
CA GLU A 96 -16.12 -20.26 -18.79
C GLU A 96 -15.45 -20.84 -17.52
N LYS A 97 -15.83 -22.08 -17.22
CA LYS A 97 -15.28 -22.88 -16.12
C LYS A 97 -13.75 -23.06 -16.23
N ASN A 98 -13.18 -22.91 -17.44
CA ASN A 98 -11.76 -23.05 -17.73
C ASN A 98 -11.21 -21.81 -18.45
N GLY A 99 -10.77 -20.81 -17.70
CA GLY A 99 -10.07 -19.64 -18.23
C GLY A 99 -8.58 -19.65 -17.86
N TYR A 100 -7.77 -18.97 -18.67
CA TYR A 100 -6.35 -18.71 -18.39
C TYR A 100 -6.08 -17.21 -18.45
N LEU A 101 -5.24 -16.71 -17.55
CA LEU A 101 -4.64 -15.39 -17.66
C LEU A 101 -3.32 -15.54 -18.42
N ASN A 102 -3.31 -15.12 -19.69
CA ASN A 102 -2.14 -15.17 -20.54
C ASN A 102 -1.43 -13.81 -20.51
N LEU A 103 -0.13 -13.83 -20.21
CA LEU A 103 0.74 -12.68 -20.21
C LEU A 103 1.74 -12.83 -21.35
N THR A 104 1.82 -11.86 -22.25
CA THR A 104 2.81 -11.86 -23.34
C THR A 104 3.74 -10.66 -23.18
N PHE A 105 5.03 -10.92 -23.06
CA PHE A 105 6.05 -9.90 -22.83
C PHE A 105 6.68 -9.51 -24.16
N LYS A 106 6.49 -8.25 -24.56
CA LYS A 106 7.07 -7.71 -25.81
C LYS A 106 8.53 -7.30 -25.67
N GLY A 107 8.89 -6.73 -24.53
CA GLY A 107 10.22 -6.17 -24.32
C GLY A 107 10.33 -5.51 -22.96
N PHE A 108 11.55 -5.39 -22.47
CA PHE A 108 11.90 -4.68 -21.26
C PHE A 108 12.71 -3.44 -21.65
N PHE A 109 12.18 -2.26 -21.34
CA PHE A 109 12.79 -0.98 -21.72
C PHE A 109 13.45 -0.32 -20.50
N ARG A 110 14.75 -0.06 -20.59
CA ARG A 110 15.51 0.69 -19.60
C ARG A 110 16.27 1.82 -20.30
N GLY A 111 16.03 3.06 -19.86
CA GLY A 111 16.74 4.25 -20.37
C GLY A 111 18.25 4.12 -20.19
N SER A 112 19.02 4.80 -21.04
CA SER A 112 20.48 4.72 -21.05
C SER A 112 21.05 5.06 -19.68
N VAL A 113 21.61 4.05 -19.01
CA VAL A 113 22.57 4.31 -17.94
C VAL A 113 23.75 4.98 -18.64
N GLN A 114 24.11 6.20 -18.22
CA GLN A 114 25.31 6.88 -18.71
C GLN A 114 26.53 5.96 -18.55
N GLY A 115 26.97 5.37 -19.66
CA GLY A 115 28.03 4.37 -19.71
C GLY A 115 27.94 3.65 -21.04
N GLU A 116 28.92 3.90 -21.90
CA GLU A 116 29.05 3.41 -23.27
C GLU A 116 28.61 1.94 -23.44
N VAL A 117 27.73 1.70 -24.42
CA VAL A 117 27.37 0.37 -24.90
C VAL A 117 28.64 -0.30 -25.44
N PRO A 118 29.07 -1.48 -24.97
CA PRO A 118 30.11 -2.23 -25.65
C PRO A 118 29.54 -2.70 -26.98
N THR A 119 30.13 -2.26 -28.07
CA THR A 119 29.89 -2.82 -29.39
C THR A 119 30.25 -4.31 -29.36
N PRO A 120 29.32 -5.23 -29.66
CA PRO A 120 29.60 -6.65 -29.63
C PRO A 120 30.34 -7.03 -30.91
N SER A 121 31.59 -7.46 -30.75
CA SER A 121 32.30 -8.23 -31.75
C SER A 121 31.91 -9.70 -31.61
N SER A 122 31.52 -10.30 -32.73
CA SER A 122 31.44 -11.73 -33.04
C SER A 122 30.67 -12.67 -32.08
N GLU A 123 29.55 -13.17 -32.60
CA GLU A 123 29.02 -14.53 -32.42
C GLU A 123 28.20 -14.91 -31.16
N ASN A 124 28.06 -14.06 -30.12
CA ASN A 124 27.16 -14.35 -28.97
C ASN A 124 26.26 -13.16 -28.60
N LEU A 125 25.56 -12.61 -29.58
CA LEU A 125 24.78 -11.37 -29.51
C LEU A 125 23.33 -11.56 -29.02
N ALA A 126 22.76 -12.75 -29.25
CA ALA A 126 21.37 -13.06 -28.89
C ALA A 126 21.19 -13.30 -27.38
N ASP A 127 22.14 -13.99 -26.74
CA ASP A 127 22.08 -14.29 -25.31
C ASP A 127 22.39 -13.07 -24.41
N GLN A 128 23.09 -12.06 -24.94
CA GLN A 128 23.48 -10.86 -24.17
C GLN A 128 22.38 -9.79 -24.09
N ASN A 129 21.32 -9.88 -24.90
CA ASN A 129 20.23 -8.91 -24.92
C ASN A 129 18.91 -9.48 -24.37
N LEU A 130 18.94 -10.67 -23.77
CA LEU A 130 17.78 -11.29 -23.14
C LEU A 130 17.87 -11.17 -21.62
N VAL A 131 16.85 -10.61 -21.00
CA VAL A 131 16.75 -10.48 -19.55
C VAL A 131 15.71 -11.47 -19.03
N PRO A 132 16.02 -12.28 -18.01
CA PRO A 132 15.02 -13.13 -17.39
C PRO A 132 13.99 -12.27 -16.65
N ALA A 133 12.72 -12.47 -17.02
CA ALA A 133 11.55 -12.00 -16.30
C ALA A 133 10.90 -13.17 -15.57
N GLU A 134 10.68 -13.01 -14.27
CA GLU A 134 10.01 -13.97 -13.41
C GLU A 134 8.64 -13.43 -13.00
N VAL A 135 7.65 -14.31 -13.04
CA VAL A 135 6.26 -13.99 -12.73
C VAL A 135 5.89 -14.70 -11.44
N PHE A 136 5.46 -13.94 -10.46
CA PHE A 136 5.01 -14.43 -9.16
C PHE A 136 3.55 -14.05 -8.92
N ILE A 137 2.83 -14.94 -8.25
CA ILE A 137 1.56 -14.62 -7.60
C ILE A 137 1.81 -14.55 -6.11
N VAL A 138 1.53 -13.39 -5.54
CA VAL A 138 1.55 -13.14 -4.10
C VAL A 138 0.13 -13.24 -3.56
N LYS A 139 -0.11 -14.27 -2.76
CA LYS A 139 -1.37 -14.52 -2.05
C LYS A 139 -1.30 -13.84 -0.69
N ILE A 140 -2.16 -12.85 -0.47
CA ILE A 140 -2.33 -12.20 0.84
C ILE A 140 -3.49 -12.90 1.53
N CYS A 141 -3.21 -13.60 2.62
CA CYS A 141 -4.21 -14.35 3.37
C CYS A 141 -5.00 -13.47 4.35
N HIS A 142 -6.15 -13.95 4.81
CA HIS A 142 -6.86 -13.36 5.93
C HIS A 142 -6.02 -13.51 7.22
N LYS A 143 -5.94 -12.43 8.00
CA LYS A 143 -5.26 -12.43 9.30
C LYS A 143 -5.99 -13.36 10.26
N ARG A 144 -5.27 -14.31 10.88
CA ARG A 144 -5.83 -15.19 11.91
C ARG A 144 -5.64 -14.57 13.28
N ARG A 145 -6.40 -15.05 14.28
CA ARG A 145 -6.36 -14.54 15.67
C ARG A 145 -4.96 -14.50 16.28
N LYS A 146 -4.07 -15.46 15.94
CA LYS A 146 -2.71 -15.57 16.46
C LYS A 146 -1.69 -14.70 15.71
N ASP A 147 -2.00 -14.28 14.48
CA ASP A 147 -1.05 -13.60 13.62
C ASP A 147 -1.08 -12.09 13.89
N ASN A 148 0.07 -11.40 13.81
CA ASN A 148 0.13 -9.95 13.97
C ASN A 148 -0.20 -9.21 12.66
N SER A 149 0.09 -9.82 11.52
CA SER A 149 -0.17 -9.32 10.17
C SER A 149 -0.81 -10.41 9.30
N PRO A 150 -1.42 -10.05 8.16
CA PRO A 150 -1.89 -11.03 7.18
C PRO A 150 -0.71 -11.88 6.65
N PRO A 151 -0.80 -13.22 6.62
CA PRO A 151 0.22 -14.06 6.01
C PRO A 151 0.36 -13.76 4.51
N ILE A 152 1.60 -13.77 4.01
CA ILE A 152 1.92 -13.52 2.61
C ILE A 152 2.62 -14.76 2.06
N ILE A 153 2.08 -15.32 0.98
CA ILE A 153 2.63 -16.50 0.30
C ILE A 153 2.97 -16.10 -1.13
N GLN A 154 4.24 -16.17 -1.51
CA GLN A 154 4.69 -15.89 -2.86
C GLN A 154 4.96 -17.21 -3.60
N GLU A 155 4.32 -17.38 -4.75
CA GLU A 155 4.44 -18.57 -5.59
C GLU A 155 4.89 -18.15 -6.99
N ARG A 156 5.95 -18.77 -7.48
CA ARG A 156 6.45 -18.52 -8.84
C ARG A 156 5.60 -19.27 -9.85
N VAL A 157 5.08 -18.56 -10.83
CA VAL A 157 4.14 -19.09 -11.82
C VAL A 157 4.78 -19.27 -13.19
N GLY A 158 5.78 -18.45 -13.51
CA GLY A 158 6.51 -18.58 -14.76
C GLY A 158 7.84 -17.86 -14.72
N ARG A 159 8.70 -18.24 -15.65
CA ARG A 159 9.90 -17.49 -16.02
C ARG A 159 10.00 -17.49 -17.52
N CYS A 160 10.48 -16.39 -18.07
CA CYS A 160 10.87 -16.34 -19.46
C CYS A 160 11.98 -15.34 -19.70
N LEU A 161 12.52 -15.36 -20.91
CA LEU A 161 13.51 -14.41 -21.38
C LEU A 161 12.81 -13.34 -22.20
N VAL A 162 13.11 -12.07 -21.91
CA VAL A 162 12.49 -10.90 -22.55
C VAL A 162 13.59 -10.04 -23.15
N ALA A 163 13.38 -9.54 -24.37
CA ALA A 163 14.34 -8.67 -25.04
C ALA A 163 14.58 -7.37 -24.26
N HIS A 164 15.86 -7.02 -24.03
CA HIS A 164 16.31 -5.76 -23.47
C HIS A 164 16.38 -4.70 -24.57
N ASN A 165 15.58 -3.64 -24.47
CA ASN A 165 15.53 -2.54 -25.44
C ASN A 165 15.45 -3.02 -26.91
N PRO A 166 14.43 -3.83 -27.29
CA PRO A 166 14.28 -4.27 -28.67
C PRO A 166 14.10 -3.05 -29.61
N CYS A 167 14.85 -3.02 -30.71
CA CYS A 167 14.69 -2.01 -31.76
C CYS A 167 13.55 -2.43 -32.69
N THR A 168 12.64 -1.50 -32.99
CA THR A 168 11.40 -1.73 -33.76
C THR A 168 11.64 -2.35 -35.14
N ASP A 169 12.84 -2.20 -35.72
CA ASP A 169 13.17 -2.69 -37.06
C ASP A 169 13.63 -4.18 -37.10
N GLN A 170 13.78 -4.85 -35.94
CA GLN A 170 14.24 -6.25 -35.82
C GLN A 170 13.19 -7.19 -35.21
N GLU A 171 11.90 -6.92 -35.41
CA GLU A 171 10.78 -7.69 -34.84
C GLU A 171 10.66 -9.20 -35.21
N PRO A 172 11.29 -9.84 -36.22
CA PRO A 172 10.89 -11.20 -36.58
C PRO A 172 11.62 -12.37 -35.88
N LEU A 173 12.64 -12.17 -35.03
CA LEU A 173 13.51 -13.30 -34.60
C LEU A 173 13.44 -13.70 -33.11
N LEU A 174 12.77 -12.93 -32.25
CA LEU A 174 12.65 -13.28 -30.85
C LEU A 174 11.23 -13.79 -30.58
N GLU A 175 11.12 -15.10 -30.35
CA GLU A 175 9.86 -15.73 -29.91
C GLU A 175 9.26 -14.91 -28.76
N SER A 176 8.02 -14.45 -28.93
CA SER A 176 7.33 -13.69 -27.89
C SER A 176 7.21 -14.55 -26.64
N CYS A 177 7.90 -14.18 -25.55
CA CYS A 177 7.72 -14.85 -24.28
C CYS A 177 6.24 -14.73 -23.85
N SER A 178 5.62 -15.85 -23.50
CA SER A 178 4.33 -15.85 -22.83
C SER A 178 4.32 -16.72 -21.58
N VAL A 179 3.54 -16.29 -20.58
CA VAL A 179 3.26 -17.02 -19.34
C VAL A 179 1.75 -17.14 -19.17
N SER A 180 1.27 -18.38 -19.07
CA SER A 180 -0.15 -18.69 -18.89
C SER A 180 -0.44 -19.13 -17.47
N ILE A 181 -1.39 -18.48 -16.81
CA ILE A 181 -1.79 -18.76 -15.43
C ILE A 181 -3.21 -19.33 -15.43
N PRO A 182 -3.42 -20.58 -15.00
CA PRO A 182 -4.76 -21.16 -14.99
C PRO A 182 -5.64 -20.53 -13.92
N ARG A 183 -6.94 -20.40 -14.20
CA ARG A 183 -7.96 -19.92 -13.25
C ARG A 183 -7.99 -20.70 -11.94
N SER A 184 -7.57 -21.97 -11.95
CA SER A 184 -7.48 -22.82 -10.75
C SER A 184 -6.62 -22.19 -9.64
N PHE A 185 -5.60 -21.39 -9.99
CA PHE A 185 -4.78 -20.64 -9.02
C PHE A 185 -5.61 -19.67 -8.16
N PHE A 186 -6.70 -19.15 -8.73
CA PHE A 186 -7.57 -18.15 -8.11
C PHE A 186 -8.86 -18.76 -7.56
N ASN A 187 -8.99 -20.10 -7.54
CA ASN A 187 -10.25 -20.74 -7.17
C ASN A 187 -10.64 -20.39 -5.72
N PRO A 188 -11.78 -19.74 -5.48
CA PRO A 188 -12.21 -19.33 -4.13
C PRO A 188 -12.54 -20.53 -3.23
N LYS A 189 -12.89 -21.69 -3.81
CA LYS A 189 -13.18 -22.90 -3.04
C LYS A 189 -11.94 -23.46 -2.35
N THR A 190 -10.81 -23.46 -3.05
CA THR A 190 -9.51 -23.92 -2.54
C THR A 190 -8.84 -22.82 -1.69
N ASN A 191 -8.97 -21.57 -2.10
CA ASN A 191 -8.30 -20.42 -1.50
C ASN A 191 -9.19 -19.62 -0.53
N ARG A 192 -9.99 -20.29 0.32
CA ARG A 192 -10.90 -19.62 1.27
C ARG A 192 -10.20 -18.65 2.23
N ASN A 193 -8.93 -18.93 2.52
CA ASN A 193 -8.11 -18.13 3.42
C ASN A 193 -7.35 -17.01 2.69
N VAL A 194 -7.46 -16.88 1.36
CA VAL A 194 -6.81 -15.82 0.59
C VAL A 194 -7.77 -14.65 0.44
N ARG A 195 -7.33 -13.47 0.86
CA ARG A 195 -8.08 -12.22 0.74
C ARG A 195 -7.90 -11.58 -0.62
N SER A 196 -6.67 -11.59 -1.13
CA SER A 196 -6.32 -10.95 -2.40
C SER A 196 -5.10 -11.59 -3.04
N PHE A 197 -4.99 -11.46 -4.35
CA PHE A 197 -3.85 -11.87 -5.15
C PHE A 197 -3.18 -10.63 -5.74
N ILE A 198 -1.85 -10.60 -5.73
CA ILE A 198 -1.04 -9.58 -6.41
C ILE A 198 -0.17 -10.31 -7.42
N LEU A 199 -0.14 -9.82 -8.66
CA LEU A 199 0.79 -10.27 -9.68
C LEU A 199 2.07 -9.43 -9.57
N THR A 200 3.20 -10.09 -9.37
CA THR A 200 4.52 -9.44 -9.26
C THR A 200 5.39 -9.91 -10.41
N LEU A 201 6.05 -8.96 -11.07
CA LEU A 201 6.95 -9.19 -12.19
C LEU A 201 8.34 -8.72 -11.76
N GLU A 202 9.29 -9.64 -11.71
CA GLU A 202 10.68 -9.36 -11.33
C GLU A 202 11.59 -9.57 -12.53
N VAL A 203 12.48 -8.62 -12.79
CA VAL A 203 13.42 -8.66 -13.93
C VAL A 203 14.83 -8.50 -13.39
N SER A 204 15.70 -9.48 -13.59
CA SER A 204 17.08 -9.44 -13.07
C SER A 204 18.07 -9.10 -14.18
N ILE A 205 18.72 -7.94 -14.07
CA ILE A 205 19.70 -7.46 -15.06
C ILE A 205 21.11 -7.68 -14.50
N PRO A 206 22.00 -8.43 -15.19
CA PRO A 206 23.38 -8.54 -14.77
C PRO A 206 24.08 -7.18 -14.94
N LEU A 207 24.65 -6.64 -13.86
CA LEU A 207 25.46 -5.42 -13.92
C LEU A 207 26.89 -5.80 -14.33
N VAL A 208 27.33 -5.35 -15.50
CA VAL A 208 28.74 -5.52 -15.92
C VAL A 208 29.58 -4.40 -15.32
N GLU A 209 30.33 -4.69 -14.25
CA GLU A 209 31.33 -3.76 -13.70
C GLU A 209 32.59 -3.75 -14.56
N THR A 210 32.89 -2.61 -15.20
CA THR A 210 34.12 -2.45 -15.99
C THR A 210 35.31 -2.13 -15.07
N THR A 211 36.05 -3.15 -14.64
CA THR A 211 37.34 -2.93 -13.95
C THR A 211 38.37 -2.35 -14.93
N LYS A 212 38.63 -1.04 -14.86
CA LYS A 212 39.70 -0.38 -15.62
C LYS A 212 41.07 -0.90 -15.16
N LYS A 213 41.67 -1.84 -15.90
CA LYS A 213 43.07 -2.25 -15.72
C LYS A 213 44.02 -1.09 -16.04
N LYS A 214 44.68 -0.55 -15.01
CA LYS A 214 45.72 0.49 -15.10
C LYS A 214 46.95 -0.10 -15.84
N LYS A 215 47.13 0.25 -17.11
CA LYS A 215 48.28 -0.14 -17.93
C LYS A 215 49.55 0.54 -17.38
N ARG A 216 50.47 -0.24 -16.78
CA ARG A 216 51.81 0.25 -16.37
C ARG A 216 52.57 0.70 -17.61
N LYS A 217 53.04 1.95 -17.59
CA LYS A 217 53.85 2.59 -18.64
C LYS A 217 55.26 1.99 -18.59
N LYS A 218 55.69 1.33 -19.66
CA LYS A 218 57.05 0.81 -19.85
C LYS A 218 57.89 1.98 -20.38
N SER A 219 58.88 2.44 -19.62
CA SER A 219 59.82 3.48 -20.02
C SER A 219 61.00 2.87 -20.76
N ASP A 220 61.29 3.42 -21.94
CA ASP A 220 62.52 3.18 -22.70
C ASP A 220 63.75 3.68 -21.95
N ALA A 221 64.82 2.88 -21.94
CA ALA A 221 66.19 3.33 -21.69
C ALA A 221 67.11 2.68 -22.74
N LYS A 222 67.86 3.54 -23.43
CA LYS A 222 68.76 3.26 -24.56
C LYS A 222 69.93 2.32 -24.21
N PRO A 223 70.57 1.70 -25.22
CA PRO A 223 71.78 0.90 -25.06
C PRO A 223 73.04 1.77 -25.16
N GLU A 224 74.05 1.48 -24.35
CA GLU A 224 75.45 1.84 -24.63
C GLU A 224 76.36 0.65 -24.32
N GLN A 225 77.27 0.41 -25.27
CA GLN A 225 78.27 -0.64 -25.31
C GLN A 225 79.55 -0.17 -24.60
N LYS A 226 80.05 -0.93 -23.63
CA LYS A 226 81.40 -1.55 -23.59
C LYS A 226 81.62 -2.23 -22.24
#